data_AF-A0A3B3CC38-F1
#
_entry.id   AF-A0A3B3CC38-F1
#
_cell.length_a   1.000
_cell.length_b   1.000
_cell.length_c   1.000
_cell.angle_alpha   90.00
_cell.angle_beta   90.00
_cell.angle_gamma   90.00
#
_symmetry.space_group_name_H-M   'P 1'
#
loop_
_entity.id
_entity.type
_entity.pdbx_description
1 polymer ?
#
loop_
_entity_poly.entity_id
_entity_poly.type
_entity_poly.pdbx_seq_one_letter_code
_entity_poly.pdbx_strand_id
1 'polypeptide(L)'
;QQKNTWMEGTWKKNKKGEAFSTTLPRVRKHEEEPQGSSVAHVESVLQQLEESHVQLEELFHQRKIRLDIFLQFRILHQCTLEKVASNRLALTLAQQRIHRHMERRLAMNNMIYEVIQQGHDLQQYISEVQASGIELSDVEGGLSAQVEELQRLLQDKQKELQQIADHAHTLLEQNLQLKHLQSQVKQVLGWISEGEVMLSSCMLNSSCLSEAEQLQREHERLQQAIEVTARLLLHSRKCVWGPGESGAGVPSGGGLVCRRRKATRANAAADQ
;
A
#
# COMPACT_ATOMS: atom_id res chain seq x y z
N GLN A 1 16.97 9.35 -12.68
CA GLN A 1 17.72 10.62 -12.76
C GLN A 1 18.11 11.20 -11.39
N GLN A 2 17.29 11.16 -10.33
CA GLN A 2 17.63 11.71 -9.00
C GLN A 2 18.81 11.02 -8.26
N LYS A 3 19.10 9.74 -8.54
CA LYS A 3 20.21 9.02 -7.90
C LYS A 3 21.59 9.52 -8.36
N ASN A 4 21.68 10.07 -9.57
CA ASN A 4 22.95 10.53 -10.16
C ASN A 4 23.32 11.94 -9.68
N THR A 5 22.35 12.83 -9.51
CA THR A 5 22.56 14.18 -8.97
C THR A 5 22.98 14.19 -7.50
N TRP A 6 22.53 13.21 -6.70
CA TRP A 6 22.94 13.08 -5.30
C TRP A 6 24.38 12.56 -5.15
N MET A 7 24.76 11.57 -5.97
CA MET A 7 26.14 11.05 -6.02
C MET A 7 27.13 12.13 -6.49
N GLU A 8 26.75 12.96 -7.45
CA GLU A 8 27.58 14.12 -7.86
C GLU A 8 27.71 15.17 -6.76
N GLY A 9 26.65 15.41 -5.98
CA GLY A 9 26.66 16.33 -4.85
C GLY A 9 27.53 15.87 -3.68
N THR A 10 27.56 14.56 -3.39
CA THR A 10 28.44 13.98 -2.38
C THR A 10 29.90 13.94 -2.84
N TRP A 11 30.16 13.63 -4.12
CA TRP A 11 31.51 13.69 -4.71
C TRP A 11 32.11 15.10 -4.66
N LYS A 12 31.35 16.13 -5.04
CA LYS A 12 31.81 17.54 -5.02
C LYS A 12 32.11 18.03 -3.60
N LYS A 13 31.38 17.58 -2.58
CA LYS A 13 31.63 17.96 -1.19
C LYS A 13 32.83 17.20 -0.58
N ASN A 14 33.04 15.94 -0.98
CA ASN A 14 34.22 15.17 -0.55
C ASN A 14 35.52 15.77 -1.09
N LYS A 15 35.52 16.23 -2.35
CA LYS A 15 36.66 16.97 -2.92
C LYS A 15 36.98 18.30 -2.20
N LYS A 16 35.97 18.98 -1.64
CA LYS A 16 36.20 20.18 -0.82
C LYS A 16 36.82 19.85 0.55
N GLY A 17 36.43 18.72 1.14
CA GLY A 17 37.05 18.22 2.38
C GLY A 17 38.50 17.79 2.20
N GLU A 18 38.83 17.13 1.08
CA GLU A 18 40.21 16.77 0.74
C GLU A 18 41.09 18.00 0.45
N ALA A 19 40.56 19.02 -0.23
CA ALA A 19 41.25 20.29 -0.47
C ALA A 19 41.58 21.06 0.83
N PHE A 20 40.71 20.96 1.84
CA PHE A 20 40.92 21.53 3.17
C PHE A 20 41.99 20.77 3.96
N SER A 21 42.04 19.44 3.84
CA SER A 21 43.10 18.62 4.45
C SER A 21 44.49 18.91 3.84
N THR A 22 44.57 19.33 2.58
CA THR A 22 45.82 19.70 1.91
C THR A 22 46.30 21.13 2.19
N THR A 23 45.52 21.96 2.89
CA THR A 23 45.88 23.36 3.23
C THR A 23 46.40 23.54 4.66
N LEU A 24 46.51 22.46 5.44
CA LEU A 24 47.27 22.45 6.70
C LEU A 24 48.76 22.74 6.41
N PRO A 25 49.38 23.79 6.96
CA PRO A 25 50.77 24.13 6.66
C PRO A 25 51.72 23.04 7.16
N ARG A 26 52.44 22.42 6.22
CA ARG A 26 53.57 21.52 6.48
C ARG A 26 54.72 22.38 7.02
N VAL A 27 54.91 22.40 8.35
CA VAL A 27 55.99 23.13 9.05
C VAL A 27 57.34 22.76 8.42
N ARG A 28 57.88 23.66 7.58
CA ARG A 28 59.24 23.61 7.06
C ARG A 28 60.09 24.60 7.85
N LYS A 29 61.18 24.09 8.44
CA LYS A 29 62.21 24.88 9.12
C LYS A 29 62.81 25.92 8.17
N HIS A 30 62.82 27.19 8.57
CA HIS A 30 63.84 28.14 8.17
C HIS A 30 64.21 29.00 9.38
N GLU A 31 65.51 28.99 9.70
CA GLU A 31 66.22 29.85 10.64
C GLU A 31 66.13 31.32 10.18
N GLU A 32 65.74 32.21 11.09
CA GLU A 32 66.42 33.47 11.45
C GLU A 32 65.47 34.30 12.34
N GLU A 33 65.89 34.58 13.58
CA GLU A 33 65.17 35.46 14.51
C GLU A 33 65.49 36.94 14.23
N PRO A 34 64.49 37.82 14.35
CA PRO A 34 64.66 38.94 15.27
C PRO A 34 63.48 39.04 16.24
N GLN A 35 63.81 39.35 17.49
CA GLN A 35 62.90 39.34 18.63
C GLN A 35 61.69 40.27 18.42
N GLY A 36 60.50 39.67 18.52
CA GLY A 36 59.19 40.29 18.26
C GLY A 36 58.30 39.46 17.32
N SER A 37 58.87 38.54 16.53
CA SER A 37 58.13 37.76 15.50
C SER A 37 57.75 36.33 15.93
N SER A 38 58.53 35.69 16.80
CA SER A 38 58.33 34.28 17.17
C SER A 38 57.05 34.03 17.98
N VAL A 39 56.82 34.85 19.02
CA VAL A 39 55.63 34.72 19.88
C VAL A 39 54.36 35.11 19.13
N ALA A 40 54.37 36.24 18.42
CA ALA A 40 53.24 36.70 17.62
C ALA A 40 52.87 35.73 16.48
N HIS A 41 53.87 35.07 15.88
CA HIS A 41 53.64 34.03 14.88
C HIS A 41 53.03 32.77 15.50
N VAL A 42 53.51 32.33 16.66
CA VAL A 42 52.93 31.20 17.40
C VAL A 42 51.49 31.50 17.82
N GLU A 43 51.20 32.71 18.31
CA GLU A 43 49.84 33.15 18.63
C GLU A 43 48.93 33.14 17.40
N SER A 44 49.40 33.62 16.25
CA SER A 44 48.63 33.59 15.00
C SER A 44 48.33 32.17 14.52
N VAL A 45 49.28 31.24 14.66
CA VAL A 45 49.09 29.83 14.27
C VAL A 45 48.13 29.13 15.23
N LEU A 46 48.21 29.42 16.54
CA LEU A 46 47.26 28.90 17.52
C LEU A 46 45.84 29.41 17.25
N GLN A 47 45.69 30.69 16.93
CA GLN A 47 44.40 31.27 16.57
C GLN A 47 43.83 30.62 15.30
N GLN A 48 44.65 30.41 14.26
CA GLN A 48 44.22 29.66 13.07
C GLN A 48 43.83 28.22 13.37
N LEU A 49 44.55 27.55 14.28
CA LEU A 49 44.24 26.19 14.68
C LEU A 49 42.89 26.14 15.42
N GLU A 50 42.64 27.08 16.32
CA GLU A 50 41.38 27.20 17.06
C GLU A 50 40.20 27.52 16.14
N GLU A 51 40.37 28.43 15.17
CA GLU A 51 39.39 28.70 14.12
C GLU A 51 39.12 27.47 13.26
N SER A 52 40.16 26.71 12.87
CA SER A 52 40.01 25.48 12.10
C SER A 52 39.31 24.37 12.89
N HIS A 53 39.53 24.31 14.21
CA HIS A 53 38.89 23.36 15.11
C HIS A 53 37.39 23.62 15.19
N VAL A 54 36.98 24.88 15.40
CA VAL A 54 35.57 25.27 15.43
C VAL A 54 34.88 24.96 14.09
N GLN A 55 35.53 25.24 12.96
CA GLN A 55 34.99 24.89 11.64
C GLN A 55 34.82 23.38 11.46
N LEU A 56 35.77 22.59 11.97
CA LEU A 56 35.71 21.14 11.90
C LEU A 56 34.58 20.57 12.77
N GLU A 57 34.39 21.10 13.98
CA GLU A 57 33.28 20.76 14.86
C GLU A 57 31.93 21.05 14.20
N GLU A 58 31.80 22.19 13.53
CA GLU A 58 30.59 22.52 12.80
C GLU A 58 30.32 21.55 11.64
N LEU A 59 31.36 21.17 10.88
CA LEU A 59 31.23 20.15 9.83
C LEU A 59 30.84 18.77 10.38
N PHE A 60 31.38 18.37 11.54
CA PHE A 60 30.99 17.13 12.21
C PHE A 60 29.55 17.18 12.68
N HIS A 61 29.12 18.31 13.26
CA HIS A 61 27.74 18.50 13.69
C HIS A 61 26.76 18.42 12.51
N GLN A 62 27.06 19.11 11.41
CA GLN A 62 26.29 19.04 10.17
C GLN A 62 26.23 17.62 9.60
N ARG A 63 27.35 16.89 9.63
CA ARG A 63 27.41 15.49 9.18
C ARG A 63 26.56 14.59 10.06
N LYS A 64 26.58 14.77 11.38
CA LYS A 64 25.78 14.00 12.34
C LYS A 64 24.29 14.18 12.07
N ILE A 65 23.82 15.43 11.98
CA ILE A 65 22.41 15.74 11.67
C ILE A 65 21.99 15.09 10.34
N ARG A 66 22.82 15.20 9.31
CA ARG A 66 22.52 14.60 8.00
C ARG A 66 22.40 13.09 8.07
N LEU A 67 23.30 12.42 8.79
CA LEU A 67 23.25 10.96 8.97
C LEU A 67 22.00 10.53 9.72
N ASP A 68 21.62 11.26 10.77
CA ASP A 68 20.41 10.99 11.55
C ASP A 68 19.16 11.08 10.66
N ILE A 69 19.04 12.13 9.84
CA ILE A 69 17.93 12.27 8.88
C ILE A 69 17.87 11.08 7.90
N PHE A 70 19.02 10.66 7.35
CA PHE A 70 19.05 9.52 6.42
C PHE A 70 18.67 8.20 7.09
N LEU A 71 19.09 7.98 8.33
CA LEU A 71 18.71 6.80 9.08
C LEU A 71 17.19 6.78 9.34
N GLN A 72 16.63 7.90 9.80
CA GLN A 72 15.19 8.04 10.02
C GLN A 72 14.40 7.80 8.73
N PHE A 73 14.85 8.36 7.61
CA PHE A 73 14.24 8.12 6.30
C PHE A 73 14.27 6.64 5.91
N ARG A 74 15.40 5.96 6.13
CA ARG A 74 15.54 4.53 5.83
C ARG A 74 14.59 3.67 6.68
N ILE A 75 14.46 3.98 7.98
CA ILE A 75 13.53 3.29 8.88
C ILE A 75 12.09 3.49 8.41
N LEU A 76 11.70 4.74 8.16
CA LEU A 76 10.35 5.07 7.68
C LEU A 76 10.01 4.33 6.37
N HIS A 77 10.93 4.34 5.41
CA HIS A 77 10.76 3.64 4.15
C HIS A 77 10.58 2.13 4.35
N GLN A 78 11.38 1.52 5.24
CA GLN A 78 11.27 0.10 5.57
C GLN A 78 9.90 -0.24 6.20
N CYS A 79 9.48 0.52 7.22
CA CYS A 79 8.18 0.31 7.87
C CYS A 79 7.01 0.45 6.88
N THR A 80 7.12 1.39 5.94
CA THR A 80 6.12 1.60 4.88
C THR A 80 6.04 0.39 3.96
N LEU A 81 7.17 -0.13 3.49
CA LEU A 81 7.21 -1.32 2.63
C LEU A 81 6.65 -2.57 3.32
N GLU A 82 7.00 -2.79 4.59
CA GLU A 82 6.48 -3.92 5.38
C GLU A 82 4.96 -3.86 5.51
N LYS A 83 4.40 -2.67 5.76
CA LYS A 83 2.96 -2.49 5.87
C LYS A 83 2.23 -2.76 4.55
N VAL A 84 2.80 -2.30 3.42
CA VAL A 84 2.27 -2.56 2.09
C VAL A 84 2.33 -4.05 1.75
N ALA A 85 3.45 -4.71 2.02
CA ALA A 85 3.62 -6.14 1.81
C ALA A 85 2.62 -6.95 2.63
N SER A 86 2.44 -6.64 3.91
CA SER A 86 1.48 -7.31 4.80
C SER A 86 0.04 -7.22 4.27
N ASN A 87 -0.38 -6.05 3.79
CA ASN A 87 -1.71 -5.87 3.22
C ASN A 87 -1.90 -6.69 1.93
N ARG A 88 -0.89 -6.70 1.05
CA ARG A 88 -0.92 -7.48 -0.19
C ARG A 88 -0.98 -8.98 0.08
N LEU A 89 -0.19 -9.47 1.04
CA LEU A 89 -0.23 -10.86 1.48
C LEU A 89 -1.60 -11.26 2.02
N ALA A 90 -2.25 -10.41 2.81
CA ALA A 90 -3.59 -10.70 3.33
C ALA A 90 -4.65 -10.86 2.23
N LEU A 91 -4.59 -10.01 1.18
CA LEU A 91 -5.46 -10.15 0.00
C LEU A 91 -5.17 -11.44 -0.76
N THR A 92 -3.90 -11.75 -1.01
CA THR A 92 -3.49 -12.97 -1.72
C THR A 92 -3.91 -14.23 -0.97
N LEU A 93 -3.78 -14.26 0.36
CA LEU A 93 -4.24 -15.39 1.18
C LEU A 93 -5.77 -15.57 1.10
N ALA A 94 -6.55 -14.49 1.06
CA ALA A 94 -7.99 -14.58 0.86
C ALA A 94 -8.35 -15.16 -0.52
N GLN A 95 -7.65 -14.73 -1.58
CA GLN A 95 -7.80 -15.28 -2.94
C GLN A 95 -7.43 -16.77 -3.02
N GLN A 96 -6.35 -17.17 -2.37
CA GLN A 96 -5.94 -18.58 -2.32
C GLN A 96 -6.96 -19.45 -1.55
N ARG A 97 -7.55 -18.93 -0.48
CA ARG A 97 -8.57 -19.65 0.28
C ARG A 97 -9.82 -19.95 -0.55
N ILE A 98 -10.33 -18.98 -1.31
CA ILE A 98 -11.49 -19.21 -2.17
C ILE A 98 -11.17 -20.19 -3.31
N HIS A 99 -9.97 -20.09 -3.89
CA HIS A 99 -9.54 -21.03 -4.92
C HIS A 99 -9.45 -22.47 -4.39
N ARG A 100 -8.78 -22.68 -3.26
CA ARG A 100 -8.67 -23.99 -2.62
C ARG A 100 -10.02 -24.57 -2.20
N HIS A 101 -10.96 -23.73 -1.78
CA HIS A 101 -12.33 -24.15 -1.51
C HIS A 101 -13.01 -24.69 -2.76
N MET A 102 -12.87 -24.00 -3.91
CA MET A 102 -13.44 -24.45 -5.18
C MET A 102 -12.86 -25.79 -5.63
N GLU A 103 -11.55 -25.99 -5.51
CA GLU A 103 -10.89 -27.26 -5.83
C GLU A 103 -11.42 -28.41 -4.96
N ARG A 104 -11.54 -28.18 -3.65
CA ARG A 104 -12.10 -29.19 -2.72
C ARG A 104 -13.56 -29.50 -3.03
N ARG A 105 -14.36 -28.49 -3.35
CA ARG A 105 -15.77 -28.66 -3.73
C ARG A 105 -15.88 -29.51 -5.01
N LEU A 106 -15.03 -29.26 -6.00
CA LEU A 106 -14.98 -30.06 -7.23
C LEU A 106 -14.61 -31.52 -6.93
N ALA A 107 -13.56 -31.74 -6.13
CA ALA A 107 -13.13 -33.09 -5.75
C ALA A 107 -14.21 -33.85 -4.98
N MET A 108 -14.89 -33.18 -4.04
CA MET A 108 -16.02 -33.74 -3.30
C MET A 108 -17.18 -34.12 -4.24
N ASN A 109 -17.53 -33.26 -5.19
CA ASN A 109 -18.59 -33.54 -6.16
C ASN A 109 -18.26 -34.74 -7.04
N ASN A 110 -17.00 -34.89 -7.46
CA ASN A 110 -16.55 -36.05 -8.22
C ASN A 110 -16.63 -37.34 -7.39
N MET A 111 -16.17 -37.32 -6.15
CA MET A 111 -16.30 -38.48 -5.25
C MET A 111 -17.76 -38.87 -5.02
N ILE A 112 -18.65 -37.90 -4.77
CA ILE A 112 -20.08 -38.17 -4.58
C ILE A 112 -20.69 -38.78 -5.84
N TYR A 113 -20.33 -38.25 -7.01
CA TYR A 113 -20.78 -38.78 -8.29
C TYR A 113 -20.35 -40.25 -8.46
N GLU A 114 -19.09 -40.59 -8.20
CA GLU A 114 -18.58 -41.96 -8.29
C GLU A 114 -19.34 -42.92 -7.37
N VAL A 115 -19.60 -42.53 -6.13
CA VAL A 115 -20.34 -43.37 -5.17
C VAL A 115 -21.80 -43.56 -5.59
N ILE A 116 -22.46 -42.52 -6.12
CA ILE A 116 -23.83 -42.62 -6.64
C ILE A 116 -23.87 -43.57 -7.84
N GLN A 117 -22.90 -43.47 -8.77
CA GLN A 117 -22.81 -44.38 -9.91
C GLN A 117 -22.62 -45.83 -9.47
N GLN A 118 -21.72 -46.10 -8.52
CA GLN A 118 -21.55 -47.45 -7.96
C GLN A 118 -22.85 -47.99 -7.34
N GLY A 119 -23.63 -47.12 -6.69
CA GLY A 119 -24.96 -47.47 -6.21
C GLY A 119 -25.90 -47.90 -7.34
N HIS A 120 -25.94 -47.13 -8.44
CA HIS A 120 -26.78 -47.46 -9.60
C HIS A 120 -26.34 -48.75 -10.30
N ASP A 121 -25.04 -48.94 -10.48
CA ASP A 121 -24.48 -50.16 -11.05
C ASP A 121 -24.86 -51.39 -10.22
N LEU A 122 -24.79 -51.27 -8.88
CA LEU A 122 -25.20 -52.34 -7.97
C LEU A 122 -26.70 -52.63 -8.05
N GLN A 123 -27.54 -51.58 -8.15
CA GLN A 123 -28.99 -51.72 -8.31
C GLN A 123 -29.35 -52.45 -9.61
N GLN A 124 -28.64 -52.11 -10.69
CA GLN A 124 -28.78 -52.79 -11.98
C GLN A 124 -28.38 -54.26 -11.86
N TYR A 125 -27.23 -54.55 -11.25
CA TYR A 125 -26.76 -55.93 -11.05
C TYR A 125 -27.75 -56.77 -10.25
N ILE A 126 -28.31 -56.24 -9.15
CA ILE A 126 -29.34 -56.91 -8.36
C ILE A 126 -30.57 -57.23 -9.23
N SER A 127 -31.00 -56.26 -10.05
CA SER A 127 -32.16 -56.44 -10.94
C SER A 127 -31.93 -57.54 -11.99
N GLU A 128 -30.73 -57.62 -12.57
CA GLU A 128 -30.35 -58.66 -13.55
C GLU A 128 -30.30 -60.06 -12.93
N VAL A 129 -29.76 -60.18 -11.70
CA VAL A 129 -29.71 -61.43 -10.95
C VAL A 129 -31.12 -61.92 -10.60
N GLN A 130 -32.00 -61.01 -10.15
CA GLN A 130 -33.40 -61.33 -9.87
C GLN A 130 -34.16 -61.76 -11.13
N ALA A 131 -33.93 -61.09 -12.26
CA ALA A 131 -34.52 -61.47 -13.56
C ALA A 131 -34.07 -62.86 -14.04
N SER A 132 -32.91 -63.34 -13.58
CA SER A 132 -32.39 -64.68 -13.85
C SER A 132 -33.02 -65.77 -12.99
N GLY A 133 -33.94 -65.42 -12.07
CA GLY A 133 -34.64 -66.36 -11.19
C GLY A 133 -33.86 -66.76 -9.94
N ILE A 134 -32.76 -66.06 -9.61
CA ILE A 134 -32.01 -66.29 -8.38
C ILE A 134 -32.67 -65.49 -7.25
N GLU A 135 -33.15 -66.18 -6.22
CA GLU A 135 -33.69 -65.53 -5.03
C GLU A 135 -32.57 -64.98 -4.14
N LEU A 136 -32.54 -63.66 -4.01
CA LEU A 136 -31.67 -62.94 -3.08
C LEU A 136 -32.38 -62.76 -1.74
N SER A 137 -32.51 -63.85 -0.98
CA SER A 137 -33.12 -63.86 0.35
C SER A 137 -32.01 -63.94 1.41
N ASP A 138 -31.92 -62.95 2.31
CA ASP A 138 -31.30 -63.10 3.64
C ASP A 138 -31.30 -61.82 4.53
N VAL A 139 -31.88 -60.69 4.11
CA VAL A 139 -31.99 -59.49 4.97
C VAL A 139 -33.41 -58.94 4.97
N GLU A 140 -33.97 -58.64 6.15
CA GLU A 140 -35.27 -57.96 6.29
C GLU A 140 -35.31 -56.72 5.38
N GLY A 141 -36.32 -56.67 4.49
CA GLY A 141 -36.51 -55.59 3.51
C GLY A 141 -35.94 -55.84 2.09
N GLY A 142 -35.08 -56.85 1.88
CA GLY A 142 -34.50 -57.18 0.58
C GLY A 142 -33.34 -56.26 0.16
N LEU A 143 -32.29 -56.83 -0.45
CA LEU A 143 -31.05 -56.12 -0.81
C LEU A 143 -31.29 -54.90 -1.73
N SER A 144 -32.23 -55.03 -2.67
CA SER A 144 -32.62 -53.93 -3.58
C SER A 144 -33.13 -52.71 -2.82
N ALA A 145 -34.05 -52.90 -1.86
CA ALA A 145 -34.59 -51.79 -1.08
C ALA A 145 -33.54 -51.13 -0.18
N GLN A 146 -32.58 -51.91 0.34
CA GLN A 146 -31.48 -51.37 1.14
C GLN A 146 -30.54 -50.49 0.31
N VAL A 147 -30.23 -50.89 -0.92
CA VAL A 147 -29.43 -50.08 -1.84
C VAL A 147 -30.17 -48.80 -2.23
N GLU A 148 -31.48 -48.87 -2.47
CA GLU A 148 -32.32 -47.68 -2.72
C GLU A 148 -32.34 -46.72 -1.52
N GLU A 149 -32.43 -47.24 -0.29
CA GLU A 149 -32.38 -46.43 0.92
C GLU A 149 -31.02 -45.72 1.08
N LEU A 150 -29.92 -46.44 0.86
CA LEU A 150 -28.57 -45.87 0.89
C LEU A 150 -28.37 -44.81 -0.18
N GLN A 151 -28.89 -45.02 -1.39
CA GLN A 151 -28.85 -44.01 -2.46
C GLN A 151 -29.63 -42.76 -2.08
N ARG A 152 -30.83 -42.90 -1.50
CA ARG A 152 -31.62 -41.76 -1.04
C ARG A 152 -30.89 -40.98 0.05
N LEU A 153 -30.33 -41.68 1.03
CA LEU A 153 -29.50 -41.07 2.09
C LEU A 153 -28.29 -40.31 1.50
N LEU A 154 -27.61 -40.89 0.52
CA LEU A 154 -26.48 -40.25 -0.17
C LEU A 154 -26.90 -38.97 -0.90
N GLN A 155 -28.05 -38.97 -1.57
CA GLN A 155 -28.59 -37.78 -2.25
C GLN A 155 -28.93 -36.67 -1.25
N ASP A 156 -29.54 -37.02 -0.11
CA ASP A 156 -29.83 -36.05 0.95
C ASP A 156 -28.53 -35.45 1.51
N LYS A 157 -27.51 -36.28 1.76
CA LYS A 157 -26.19 -35.81 2.21
C LYS A 157 -25.45 -34.98 1.17
N GLN A 158 -25.56 -35.32 -0.11
CA GLN A 158 -25.04 -34.48 -1.19
C GLN A 158 -25.67 -33.08 -1.16
N LYS A 159 -26.99 -33.00 -0.99
CA LYS A 159 -27.71 -31.72 -0.93
C LYS A 159 -27.28 -30.88 0.27
N GLU A 160 -27.15 -31.50 1.45
CA GLU A 160 -26.63 -30.82 2.65
C GLU A 160 -25.20 -30.29 2.41
N LEU A 161 -24.31 -31.11 1.87
CA LEU A 161 -22.92 -30.72 1.58
C LEU A 161 -22.85 -29.58 0.55
N GLN A 162 -23.69 -29.61 -0.47
CA GLN A 162 -23.76 -28.55 -1.47
C GLN A 162 -24.20 -27.22 -0.83
N GLN A 163 -25.22 -27.23 0.03
CA GLN A 163 -25.65 -26.03 0.76
C GLN A 163 -24.56 -25.46 1.66
N ILE A 164 -23.84 -26.31 2.39
CA ILE A 164 -22.71 -25.90 3.22
C ILE A 164 -21.60 -25.29 2.35
N ALA A 165 -21.28 -25.94 1.24
CA ALA A 165 -20.22 -25.48 0.33
C ALA A 165 -20.55 -24.14 -0.33
N ASP A 166 -21.82 -23.90 -0.67
CA ASP A 166 -22.28 -22.64 -1.24
C ASP A 166 -22.32 -21.52 -0.20
N HIS A 167 -22.79 -21.81 1.02
CA HIS A 167 -22.72 -20.86 2.12
C HIS A 167 -21.28 -20.45 2.44
N ALA A 168 -20.36 -21.43 2.52
CA ALA A 168 -18.94 -21.17 2.71
C ALA A 168 -18.33 -20.35 1.56
N HIS A 169 -18.76 -20.59 0.32
CA HIS A 169 -18.31 -19.81 -0.83
C HIS A 169 -18.71 -18.35 -0.70
N THR A 170 -19.97 -18.06 -0.37
CA THR A 170 -20.45 -16.69 -0.14
C THR A 170 -19.65 -15.97 0.95
N LEU A 171 -19.37 -16.64 2.07
CA LEU A 171 -18.56 -16.06 3.16
C LEU A 171 -17.12 -15.76 2.71
N LEU A 172 -16.52 -16.63 1.90
CA LEU A 172 -15.18 -16.41 1.36
C LEU A 172 -15.14 -15.25 0.36
N GLU A 173 -16.16 -15.11 -0.48
CA GLU A 173 -16.30 -13.96 -1.39
C GLU A 173 -16.45 -12.64 -0.63
N GLN A 174 -17.33 -12.60 0.37
CA GLN A 174 -17.51 -11.43 1.24
C GLN A 174 -16.20 -11.07 1.96
N ASN A 175 -15.46 -12.07 2.44
CA ASN A 175 -14.16 -11.83 3.07
C ASN A 175 -13.16 -11.21 2.08
N LEU A 176 -13.10 -11.72 0.84
CA LEU A 176 -12.23 -11.20 -0.20
C LEU A 176 -12.59 -9.75 -0.57
N GLN A 177 -13.89 -9.47 -0.75
CA GLN A 177 -14.39 -8.12 -1.02
C GLN A 177 -14.03 -7.16 0.11
N LEU A 178 -14.19 -7.57 1.36
CA LEU A 178 -13.79 -6.77 2.51
C LEU A 178 -12.28 -6.48 2.51
N LYS A 179 -11.43 -7.46 2.18
CA LYS A 179 -9.97 -7.23 2.04
C LYS A 179 -9.65 -6.27 0.90
N HIS A 180 -10.36 -6.34 -0.22
CA HIS A 180 -10.20 -5.39 -1.30
C HIS A 180 -10.58 -3.97 -0.86
N LEU A 181 -11.74 -3.80 -0.22
CA LEU A 181 -12.20 -2.52 0.30
C LEU A 181 -11.23 -1.94 1.33
N GLN A 182 -10.73 -2.76 2.25
CA GLN A 182 -9.71 -2.35 3.23
C GLN A 182 -8.43 -1.86 2.54
N SER A 183 -8.03 -2.48 1.44
CA SER A 183 -6.89 -2.03 0.64
C SER A 183 -7.16 -0.69 -0.05
N GLN A 184 -8.35 -0.52 -0.64
CA GLN A 184 -8.75 0.72 -1.31
C GLN A 184 -8.83 1.90 -0.33
N VAL A 185 -9.44 1.70 0.84
CA VAL A 185 -9.53 2.74 1.88
C VAL A 185 -8.14 3.19 2.32
N LYS A 186 -7.21 2.25 2.54
CA LYS A 186 -5.82 2.59 2.90
C LYS A 186 -5.12 3.41 1.81
N GLN A 187 -5.37 3.08 0.54
CA GLN A 187 -4.82 3.84 -0.58
C GLN A 187 -5.35 5.28 -0.59
N VAL A 188 -6.66 5.47 -0.41
CA VAL A 188 -7.27 6.80 -0.33
C VAL A 188 -6.75 7.59 0.87
N LEU A 189 -6.63 6.97 2.04
CA LEU A 189 -6.03 7.62 3.20
C LEU A 189 -4.58 8.04 2.94
N GLY A 190 -3.82 7.23 2.19
CA GLY A 190 -2.47 7.59 1.73
C GLY A 190 -2.48 8.84 0.87
N TRP A 191 -3.36 8.91 -0.13
CA TRP A 191 -3.50 10.10 -0.99
C TRP A 191 -3.91 11.36 -0.21
N ILE A 192 -4.81 11.23 0.77
CA ILE A 192 -5.21 12.34 1.63
C ILE A 192 -4.01 12.86 2.42
N SER A 193 -3.27 11.95 3.07
CA SER A 193 -2.08 12.32 3.85
C SER A 193 -0.98 12.95 2.98
N GLU A 194 -0.74 12.41 1.78
CA GLU A 194 0.18 13.01 0.80
C GLU A 194 -0.27 14.44 0.40
N GLY A 195 -1.57 14.62 0.17
CA GLY A 195 -2.17 15.93 -0.10
C GLY A 195 -2.01 16.91 1.05
N GLU A 196 -2.21 16.48 2.30
CA GLU A 196 -2.02 17.31 3.51
C GLU A 196 -0.57 17.77 3.66
N VAL A 197 0.40 16.87 3.42
CA VAL A 197 1.84 17.21 3.46
C VAL A 197 2.20 18.21 2.36
N MET A 198 1.66 18.03 1.16
CA MET A 198 1.87 18.96 0.05
C MET A 198 1.29 20.34 0.36
N LEU A 199 0.03 20.40 0.81
CA LEU A 199 -0.62 21.66 1.19
C LEU A 199 0.13 22.37 2.31
N SER A 200 0.61 21.64 3.32
CA SER A 200 1.40 22.20 4.43
C SER A 200 2.73 22.78 3.96
N SER A 201 3.35 22.20 2.94
CA SER A 201 4.61 22.69 2.35
C SER A 201 4.42 23.95 1.50
N CYS A 202 3.22 24.13 0.91
CA CYS A 202 2.84 25.28 0.09
C CYS A 202 2.35 26.49 0.90
N MET A 203 2.23 26.38 2.23
CA MET A 203 1.77 27.47 3.12
C MET A 203 2.87 28.50 3.46
N LEU A 204 4.08 28.34 2.91
CA LEU A 204 5.12 29.37 2.98
C LEU A 204 4.87 30.42 1.89
N ASN A 205 4.72 31.67 2.32
CA ASN A 205 4.34 32.81 1.49
C ASN A 205 5.14 32.87 0.18
N SER A 206 4.44 32.80 -0.95
CA SER A 206 4.99 33.02 -2.29
C SER A 206 5.77 34.33 -2.33
N SER A 207 7.04 34.24 -2.70
CA SER A 207 7.96 35.39 -2.78
C SER A 207 7.92 36.08 -4.15
N CYS A 208 7.23 35.50 -5.14
CA CYS A 208 7.09 36.04 -6.50
C CYS A 208 5.89 35.47 -7.29
N LEU A 209 5.40 36.22 -8.29
CA LEU A 209 4.24 35.85 -9.14
C LEU A 209 4.35 34.45 -9.78
N SER A 210 5.54 34.07 -10.25
CA SER A 210 5.78 32.76 -10.87
C SER A 210 5.52 31.58 -9.91
N GLU A 211 5.90 31.75 -8.64
CA GLU A 211 5.67 30.77 -7.59
C GLU A 211 4.17 30.67 -7.25
N ALA A 212 3.46 31.80 -7.20
CA ALA A 212 2.01 31.82 -7.01
C ALA A 212 1.25 31.13 -8.17
N GLU A 213 1.65 31.38 -9.42
CA GLU A 213 1.06 30.72 -10.60
C GLU A 213 1.35 29.21 -10.64
N GLN A 214 2.51 28.78 -10.14
CA GLN A 214 2.82 27.36 -10.00
C GLN A 214 1.96 26.69 -8.93
N LEU A 215 1.85 27.29 -7.75
CA LEU A 215 1.00 26.81 -6.66
C LEU A 215 -0.47 26.75 -7.10
N GLN A 216 -0.93 27.71 -7.89
CA GLN A 216 -2.28 27.70 -8.47
C GLN A 216 -2.50 26.51 -9.41
N ARG A 217 -1.55 26.20 -10.30
CA ARG A 217 -1.62 25.03 -11.20
C ARG A 217 -1.58 23.70 -10.44
N GLU A 218 -0.79 23.62 -9.37
CA GLU A 218 -0.74 22.45 -8.49
C GLU A 218 -2.06 22.26 -7.74
N HIS A 219 -2.67 23.35 -7.27
CA HIS A 219 -4.00 23.33 -6.65
C HIS A 219 -5.09 22.84 -7.61
N GLU A 220 -5.14 23.35 -8.84
CA GLU A 220 -6.12 22.91 -9.86
C GLU A 220 -5.97 21.42 -10.20
N ARG A 221 -4.73 20.91 -10.28
CA ARG A 221 -4.47 19.48 -10.46
C ARG A 221 -4.93 18.63 -9.28
N LEU A 222 -4.68 19.08 -8.06
CA LEU A 222 -5.12 18.37 -6.86
C LEU A 222 -6.64 18.32 -6.78
N GLN A 223 -7.32 19.40 -7.15
CA GLN A 223 -8.79 19.44 -7.22
C GLN A 223 -9.35 18.40 -8.20
N GLN A 224 -8.77 18.27 -9.40
CA GLN A 224 -9.18 17.25 -10.36
C GLN A 224 -8.94 15.82 -9.83
N ALA A 225 -7.83 15.58 -9.15
CA ALA A 225 -7.52 14.28 -8.55
C ALA A 225 -8.52 13.91 -7.44
N ILE A 226 -8.95 14.89 -6.63
CA ILE A 226 -10.01 14.70 -5.62
C ILE A 226 -11.33 14.32 -6.30
N GLU A 227 -11.74 15.03 -7.35
CA GLU A 227 -13.00 14.75 -8.05
C GLU A 227 -13.04 13.34 -8.68
N VAL A 228 -11.92 12.90 -9.28
CA VAL A 228 -11.79 11.55 -9.83
C VAL A 228 -11.86 10.50 -8.72
N THR A 229 -11.12 10.71 -7.62
CA THR A 229 -11.12 9.79 -6.47
C THR A 229 -12.50 9.65 -5.85
N ALA A 230 -13.22 10.77 -5.66
CA ALA A 230 -14.59 10.77 -5.14
C ALA A 230 -15.56 10.00 -6.05
N ARG A 231 -15.42 10.16 -7.37
CA ARG A 231 -16.24 9.44 -8.36
C ARG A 231 -15.99 7.93 -8.34
N LEU A 232 -14.72 7.50 -8.23
CA LEU A 232 -14.34 6.09 -8.11
C LEU A 232 -14.88 5.46 -6.83
N LEU A 233 -14.80 6.17 -5.69
CA LEU A 233 -15.36 5.72 -4.41
C LEU A 233 -16.88 5.52 -4.46
N LEU A 234 -17.59 6.47 -5.08
CA LEU A 234 -19.04 6.34 -5.30
C LEU A 234 -19.39 5.12 -6.17
N HIS A 235 -18.57 4.82 -7.18
CA HIS A 235 -18.76 3.67 -8.05
C HIS A 235 -18.49 2.36 -7.30
N SER A 236 -17.37 2.26 -6.58
CA SER A 236 -17.05 1.09 -5.75
C SER A 236 -18.10 0.84 -4.67
N ARG A 237 -18.65 1.89 -4.04
CA ARG A 237 -19.75 1.74 -3.06
C ARG A 237 -21.01 1.14 -3.69
N LYS A 238 -21.38 1.53 -4.92
CA LYS A 238 -22.50 0.94 -5.65
C LYS A 238 -22.26 -0.52 -6.04
N CYS A 239 -21.03 -0.88 -6.42
CA CYS A 239 -20.67 -2.25 -6.76
C CYS A 239 -20.59 -3.19 -5.55
N VAL A 240 -20.21 -2.67 -4.38
CA VAL A 240 -20.03 -3.49 -3.15
C VAL A 240 -21.36 -3.68 -2.39
N TRP A 241 -22.27 -2.71 -2.39
CA TRP A 241 -23.50 -2.76 -1.57
C TRP A 241 -24.80 -2.91 -2.35
N GLY A 242 -24.75 -2.95 -3.69
CA GLY A 242 -25.94 -3.05 -4.53
C GLY A 242 -26.90 -1.85 -4.39
N PRO A 243 -27.97 -1.76 -5.21
CA PRO A 243 -28.91 -0.62 -5.18
C PRO A 243 -29.86 -0.55 -3.98
N GLY A 244 -29.60 -1.29 -2.88
CA GLY A 244 -30.66 -1.77 -1.97
C GLY A 244 -30.71 -1.22 -0.54
N GLU A 245 -29.83 -0.32 -0.10
CA GLU A 245 -29.89 0.22 1.27
C GLU A 245 -29.76 1.76 1.29
N SER A 246 -30.82 2.43 0.81
CA SER A 246 -31.12 3.81 1.21
C SER A 246 -32.12 3.77 2.36
N GLY A 247 -31.64 3.82 3.60
CA GLY A 247 -32.56 3.70 4.73
C GLY A 247 -31.95 3.86 6.12
N ALA A 248 -30.97 4.74 6.33
CA ALA A 248 -30.68 5.27 7.66
C ALA A 248 -29.91 6.59 7.55
N GLY A 249 -30.47 7.64 8.13
CA GLY A 249 -30.09 9.03 7.94
C GLY A 249 -28.61 9.35 8.20
N VAL A 250 -28.05 10.13 7.28
CA VAL A 250 -26.86 10.96 7.55
C VAL A 250 -27.36 12.41 7.53
N PRO A 251 -27.10 13.20 8.59
CA PRO A 251 -27.63 14.56 8.67
C PRO A 251 -27.01 15.44 7.58
N SER A 252 -27.90 16.13 6.86
CA SER A 252 -27.57 17.15 5.89
C SER A 252 -26.80 18.27 6.60
N GLY A 253 -25.49 18.34 6.39
CA GLY A 253 -24.62 19.33 7.03
C GLY A 253 -23.46 19.74 6.14
N GLY A 254 -23.52 20.96 5.60
CA GLY A 254 -22.35 21.72 5.18
C GLY A 254 -21.78 21.43 3.80
N GLY A 255 -22.56 21.68 2.74
CA GLY A 255 -21.97 21.91 1.41
C GLY A 255 -21.11 23.17 1.44
N LEU A 256 -19.79 23.02 1.43
CA LEU A 256 -18.84 24.12 1.19
C LEU A 256 -18.99 24.60 -0.26
N VAL A 257 -19.92 25.55 -0.46
CA VAL A 257 -20.02 26.32 -1.69
C VAL A 257 -18.84 27.31 -1.71
N CYS A 258 -17.73 26.91 -2.33
CA CYS A 258 -16.69 27.86 -2.72
C CYS A 258 -17.26 28.77 -3.82
N ARG A 259 -17.78 29.94 -3.42
CA ARG A 259 -18.18 31.00 -4.35
C ARG A 259 -16.97 31.45 -5.16
N ARG A 260 -17.03 31.21 -6.46
CA ARG A 260 -16.12 31.72 -7.49
C ARG A 260 -16.12 33.25 -7.45
N ARG A 261 -15.13 33.90 -6.81
CA ARG A 261 -14.88 35.34 -7.03
C ARG A 261 -14.21 35.47 -8.41
N LYS A 262 -14.95 36.00 -9.39
CA LYS A 262 -14.34 36.48 -10.64
C LYS A 262 -13.43 37.65 -10.28
N ALA A 263 -12.12 37.49 -10.50
CA ALA A 263 -11.19 38.61 -10.48
C ALA A 263 -11.51 39.52 -11.67
N THR A 264 -12.09 40.68 -11.41
CA THR A 264 -12.18 41.76 -12.39
C THR A 264 -10.78 42.32 -12.60
N ARG A 265 -10.22 42.04 -13.78
CA ARG A 265 -8.98 42.63 -14.27
C ARG A 265 -9.24 44.11 -14.54
N ALA A 266 -8.87 44.98 -13.61
CA ALA A 266 -8.87 46.41 -13.84
C ALA A 266 -7.65 46.74 -14.72
N ASN A 267 -7.90 47.07 -15.99
CA ASN A 267 -6.94 47.74 -16.86
C ASN A 267 -6.68 49.12 -16.27
N ALA A 268 -5.46 49.37 -15.78
CA ALA A 268 -4.95 50.72 -15.65
C ALA A 268 -4.52 51.18 -17.05
N ALA A 269 -5.43 51.86 -17.75
CA ALA A 269 -5.10 52.65 -18.90
C ALA A 269 -4.35 53.92 -18.45
N ALA A 270 -3.33 54.26 -19.21
CA ALA A 270 -2.64 55.54 -19.16
C ALA A 270 -3.61 56.72 -19.26
N ASP A 271 -3.40 57.76 -18.46
CA ASP A 271 -3.38 59.14 -18.94
C ASP A 271 -2.85 60.09 -17.86
N GLN A 272 -1.92 60.96 -18.31
CA GLN A 272 -1.26 62.13 -17.69
C GLN A 272 -0.13 61.90 -16.69
#